data_AF-A0A968IYX0-F1
#
_entry.id   AF-A0A968IYX0-F1
#
_cell.length_a   1.000
_cell.length_b   1.000
_cell.length_c   1.000
_cell.angle_alpha   90.00
_cell.angle_beta   90.00
_cell.angle_gamma   90.00
#
_symmetry.space_group_name_H-M   'P 1'
#
loop_
_entity.id
_entity.type
_entity.pdbx_description
1 polymer ?
#
loop_
_entity_poly.entity_id
_entity_poly.type
_entity_poly.pdbx_seq_one_letter_code
_entity_poly.pdbx_strand_id
1 'polypeptide(L)'
;MSETAKIKMLLSAWLDYIYLEDLSNASVDAITPLGENIWDKGVSLVGDNFLLSKPLFQKLEKQYFCASTRQNQPETKLALAFPQIYQVSRKQRQFRPLFTIDVSSIFVGKFRSRGWDLTEYNFQPVIPNLMELLQLDEEEVEILVTKEGLKVFLETTFKHPFSTLQDFLELVELPFSSLSLKRSPYLLRFDFVAANYKLKQDLQK
;
A
#
# COMPACT_ATOMS: atom_id res chain seq x y z
N MET A 1 15.14 -40.10 -7.22
CA MET A 1 14.08 -39.13 -6.85
C MET A 1 12.92 -39.26 -7.82
N SER A 2 11.70 -39.40 -7.31
CA SER A 2 10.50 -39.49 -8.15
C SER A 2 10.17 -38.14 -8.78
N GLU A 3 9.48 -38.18 -9.91
CA GLU A 3 9.02 -37.00 -10.64
C GLU A 3 8.13 -36.10 -9.77
N THR A 4 7.28 -36.70 -8.93
CA THR A 4 6.45 -36.00 -7.94
C THR A 4 7.28 -35.24 -6.90
N ALA A 5 8.41 -35.81 -6.45
CA ALA A 5 9.30 -35.13 -5.49
C ALA A 5 9.98 -33.91 -6.14
N LYS A 6 10.36 -34.02 -7.42
CA LYS A 6 10.91 -32.89 -8.19
C LYS A 6 9.89 -31.78 -8.39
N ILE A 7 8.64 -32.12 -8.71
CA ILE A 7 7.55 -31.13 -8.86
C ILE A 7 7.30 -30.40 -7.54
N LYS A 8 7.23 -31.13 -6.40
CA LYS A 8 7.05 -30.51 -5.08
C LYS A 8 8.20 -29.57 -4.71
N MET A 9 9.45 -29.98 -4.97
CA MET A 9 10.61 -29.11 -4.74
C MET A 9 10.58 -27.85 -5.61
N LEU A 10 10.20 -27.99 -6.88
CA LEU A 10 10.08 -26.85 -7.79
C LEU A 10 9.00 -25.87 -7.30
N LEU A 11 7.82 -26.39 -6.92
CA LEU A 11 6.74 -25.57 -6.37
C LEU A 11 7.16 -24.84 -5.09
N SER A 12 7.84 -25.53 -4.18
CA SER A 12 8.39 -24.91 -2.95
C SER A 12 9.36 -23.78 -3.30
N ALA A 13 10.31 -24.02 -4.20
CA ALA A 13 11.27 -22.98 -4.60
C ALA A 13 10.61 -21.77 -5.27
N TRP A 14 9.53 -22.00 -6.04
CA TRP A 14 8.73 -20.92 -6.60
C TRP A 14 7.97 -20.14 -5.52
N LEU A 15 7.37 -20.82 -4.54
CA LEU A 15 6.70 -20.17 -3.41
C LEU A 15 7.70 -19.37 -2.57
N ASP A 16 8.88 -19.93 -2.29
CA ASP A 16 9.96 -19.25 -1.57
C ASP A 16 10.43 -18.00 -2.33
N TYR A 17 10.59 -18.10 -3.65
CA TYR A 17 10.96 -16.96 -4.51
C TYR A 17 9.88 -15.87 -4.48
N ILE A 18 8.60 -16.25 -4.63
CA ILE A 18 7.45 -15.34 -4.57
C ILE A 18 7.42 -14.64 -3.21
N TYR A 19 7.62 -15.37 -2.12
CA TYR A 19 7.65 -14.80 -0.77
C TYR A 19 8.80 -13.81 -0.58
N LEU A 20 10.01 -14.13 -1.08
CA LEU A 20 11.16 -13.23 -1.03
C LEU A 20 10.95 -11.96 -1.88
N GLU A 21 10.32 -12.10 -3.05
CA GLU A 21 9.95 -10.97 -3.90
C GLU A 21 8.92 -10.07 -3.20
N ASP A 22 7.89 -10.66 -2.60
CA ASP A 22 6.86 -9.95 -1.84
C ASP A 22 7.47 -9.19 -0.65
N LEU A 23 8.37 -9.82 0.11
CA LEU A 23 9.09 -9.18 1.22
C LEU A 23 9.94 -8.00 0.74
N SER A 24 10.64 -8.16 -0.38
CA SER A 24 11.45 -7.08 -0.97
C SER A 24 10.59 -5.89 -1.38
N ASN A 25 9.37 -6.14 -1.86
CA ASN A 25 8.43 -5.13 -2.32
C ASN A 25 7.54 -4.55 -1.20
N ALA A 26 7.53 -5.16 -0.02
CA ALA A 26 6.71 -4.71 1.11
C ALA A 26 7.15 -3.35 1.67
N SER A 27 8.37 -2.91 1.37
CA SER A 27 8.94 -1.68 1.90
C SER A 27 9.24 -0.66 0.81
N VAL A 28 8.98 0.62 1.07
CA VAL A 28 9.12 1.70 0.09
C VAL A 28 10.07 2.76 0.62
N ASP A 29 11.20 2.91 -0.08
CA ASP A 29 12.15 3.98 0.17
C ASP A 29 11.53 5.34 -0.14
N ALA A 30 11.66 6.30 0.79
CA ALA A 30 11.13 7.65 0.63
C ALA A 30 11.73 8.40 -0.57
N ILE A 31 13.01 8.15 -0.82
CA ILE A 31 13.80 8.72 -1.91
C ILE A 31 14.61 7.61 -2.55
N THR A 32 14.56 7.50 -3.87
CA THR A 32 15.40 6.61 -4.67
C THR A 32 16.34 7.43 -5.56
N PRO A 33 17.31 6.81 -6.26
CA PRO A 33 18.09 7.50 -7.29
C PRO A 33 17.23 8.13 -8.40
N LEU A 34 15.99 7.64 -8.59
CA LEU A 34 15.02 8.15 -9.55
C LEU A 34 14.17 9.31 -9.01
N GLY A 35 14.26 9.62 -7.71
CA GLY A 35 13.60 10.75 -7.07
C GLY A 35 12.73 10.39 -5.87
N GLU A 36 11.84 11.31 -5.53
CA GLU A 36 10.89 11.18 -4.41
C GLU A 36 9.82 10.13 -4.72
N ASN A 37 9.65 9.19 -3.79
CA ASN A 37 8.66 8.10 -3.88
C ASN A 37 7.57 8.21 -2.80
N ILE A 38 7.75 9.07 -1.79
CA ILE A 38 6.82 9.26 -0.68
C ILE A 38 6.50 10.75 -0.51
N TRP A 39 5.23 11.07 -0.33
CA TRP A 39 4.76 12.40 0.07
C TRP A 39 3.95 12.31 1.36
N ASP A 40 4.54 12.77 2.45
CA ASP A 40 3.98 12.70 3.81
C ASP A 40 3.61 14.09 4.38
N LYS A 41 3.66 15.13 3.54
CA LYS A 41 3.31 16.52 3.85
C LYS A 41 2.23 17.03 2.91
N GLY A 42 1.27 17.78 3.43
CA GLY A 42 0.13 18.28 2.64
C GLY A 42 -0.84 17.18 2.23
N VAL A 43 -0.83 16.07 2.96
CA VAL A 43 -1.70 14.90 2.85
C VAL A 43 -2.41 14.76 4.19
N SER A 44 -3.73 14.63 4.18
CA SER A 44 -4.55 14.56 5.39
C SER A 44 -5.83 13.77 5.16
N LEU A 45 -6.49 13.39 6.24
CA LEU A 45 -7.75 12.68 6.25
C LEU A 45 -8.73 13.43 7.16
N VAL A 46 -9.97 13.61 6.71
CA VAL A 46 -11.05 14.25 7.49
C VAL A 46 -12.29 13.36 7.39
N GLY A 47 -12.62 12.68 8.48
CA GLY A 47 -13.58 11.57 8.43
C GLY A 47 -13.10 10.49 7.47
N ASP A 48 -13.89 10.20 6.43
CA ASP A 48 -13.54 9.24 5.37
C ASP A 48 -12.92 9.89 4.12
N ASN A 49 -12.77 11.22 4.13
CA ASN A 49 -12.31 11.98 2.97
C ASN A 49 -10.80 12.17 2.99
N PHE A 50 -10.15 11.84 1.88
CA PHE A 50 -8.77 12.15 1.60
C PHE A 50 -8.60 13.58 1.10
N LEU A 51 -7.72 14.34 1.74
CA LEU A 51 -7.45 15.73 1.41
C LEU A 51 -5.99 15.94 0.99
N LEU A 52 -5.82 16.69 -0.08
CA LEU A 52 -4.53 17.17 -0.55
C LEU A 52 -4.44 18.68 -0.43
N SER A 53 -3.27 19.16 -0.06
CA SER A 53 -2.94 20.57 -0.23
C SER A 53 -2.91 20.91 -1.73
N LYS A 54 -3.44 22.07 -2.10
CA LYS A 54 -3.45 22.54 -3.49
C LYS A 54 -2.04 22.53 -4.14
N PRO A 55 -0.96 22.96 -3.45
CA PRO A 55 0.38 22.88 -4.03
C PRO A 55 0.83 21.45 -4.34
N LEU A 56 0.54 20.50 -3.46
CA LEU A 56 0.89 19.09 -3.69
C LEU A 56 0.09 18.50 -4.84
N PHE A 57 -1.23 18.75 -4.88
CA PHE A 57 -2.08 18.31 -5.99
C PHE A 57 -1.53 18.80 -7.33
N GLN A 58 -1.24 20.10 -7.47
CA GLN A 58 -0.71 20.67 -8.71
C GLN A 58 0.67 20.11 -9.09
N LYS A 59 1.53 19.81 -8.10
CA LYS A 59 2.83 19.17 -8.35
C LYS A 59 2.64 17.77 -8.93
N LEU A 60 1.78 16.95 -8.31
CA LEU A 60 1.55 15.57 -8.71
C LEU A 60 0.75 15.46 -10.02
N GLU A 61 -0.25 16.31 -10.21
CA GLU A 61 -1.01 16.43 -11.47
C GLU A 61 -0.07 16.72 -12.65
N LYS A 62 0.85 17.69 -12.51
CA LYS A 62 1.86 17.96 -13.54
C LYS A 62 2.75 16.75 -13.81
N GLN A 63 3.20 16.05 -12.77
CA GLN A 63 4.03 14.85 -12.95
C GLN A 63 3.27 13.74 -13.67
N TYR A 64 2.02 13.50 -13.28
CA TYR A 64 1.13 12.49 -13.88
C TYR A 64 0.93 12.76 -15.38
N PHE A 65 0.55 13.98 -15.74
CA PHE A 65 0.36 14.34 -17.15
C PHE A 65 1.68 14.38 -17.95
N CYS A 66 2.77 14.89 -17.37
CA CYS A 66 4.07 14.87 -18.05
C CYS A 66 4.56 13.44 -18.33
N ALA A 67 4.31 12.48 -17.43
CA ALA A 67 4.61 11.07 -17.66
C ALA A 67 3.74 10.49 -18.79
N SER A 68 2.43 10.78 -18.78
CA SER A 68 1.50 10.30 -19.82
C SER A 68 1.85 10.77 -21.25
N THR A 69 2.50 11.93 -21.41
CA THR A 69 2.93 12.45 -22.72
C THR A 69 4.23 11.85 -23.26
N ARG A 70 5.00 11.11 -22.44
CA ARG A 70 6.24 10.46 -22.87
C ARG A 70 5.94 9.01 -23.20
N GLN A 71 5.86 8.69 -24.50
CA GLN A 71 5.49 7.37 -25.05
C GLN A 71 6.26 6.15 -24.50
N ASN A 72 7.30 6.32 -23.68
CA ASN A 72 8.16 5.26 -23.15
C ASN A 72 8.40 5.33 -21.62
N GLN A 73 7.62 6.09 -20.86
CA GLN A 73 7.72 6.06 -19.39
C GLN A 73 6.52 5.33 -18.77
N PRO A 74 6.73 4.41 -17.81
CA PRO A 74 5.64 3.74 -17.13
C PRO A 74 4.72 4.77 -16.49
N GLU A 75 3.41 4.54 -16.62
CA GLU A 75 2.37 5.36 -16.02
C GLU A 75 2.66 5.48 -14.51
N THR A 76 2.91 6.70 -14.02
CA THR A 76 3.21 6.91 -12.61
C THR A 76 1.94 6.68 -11.81
N LYS A 77 1.82 5.49 -11.21
CA LYS A 77 0.70 5.14 -10.34
C LYS A 77 0.96 5.71 -8.96
N LEU A 78 -0.06 6.35 -8.39
CA LEU A 78 0.01 6.93 -7.06
C LEU A 78 -0.99 6.23 -6.17
N ALA A 79 -0.51 5.75 -5.02
CA ALA A 79 -1.35 5.16 -4.01
C ALA A 79 -1.31 5.95 -2.70
N LEU A 80 -2.39 5.86 -1.96
CA LEU A 80 -2.53 6.33 -0.60
C LEU A 80 -2.34 5.15 0.36
N ALA A 81 -1.63 5.38 1.46
CA ALA A 81 -1.54 4.44 2.55
C ALA A 81 -1.63 5.16 3.90
N PHE A 82 -2.07 4.43 4.93
CA PHE A 82 -2.09 4.90 6.30
C PHE A 82 -2.23 3.76 7.31
N PRO A 83 -1.73 3.94 8.55
CA PRO A 83 -0.91 5.07 9.02
C PRO A 83 0.52 5.04 8.45
N GLN A 84 1.30 6.09 8.71
CA GLN A 84 2.73 6.12 8.37
C GLN A 84 3.50 5.21 9.32
N ILE A 85 3.91 4.05 8.82
CA ILE A 85 4.82 3.14 9.51
C ILE A 85 6.13 3.13 8.75
N TYR A 86 7.23 3.45 9.41
CA TYR A 86 8.53 3.49 8.73
C TYR A 86 9.69 3.19 9.67
N GLN A 87 10.77 2.69 9.07
CA GLN A 87 12.07 2.56 9.70
C GLN A 87 12.98 3.70 9.21
N VAL A 88 13.85 4.19 10.08
CA VAL A 88 14.93 5.11 9.70
C VAL A 88 16.25 4.36 9.75
N SER A 89 16.92 4.22 8.60
CA SER A 89 18.23 3.60 8.50
C SER A 89 19.12 4.45 7.61
N ARG A 90 20.35 4.75 8.05
CA ARG A 90 21.34 5.55 7.27
C ARG A 90 20.77 6.86 6.70
N LYS A 91 19.93 7.57 7.46
CA LYS A 91 19.21 8.80 7.07
C LYS A 91 18.17 8.61 5.95
N GLN A 92 17.88 7.37 5.56
CA GLN A 92 16.79 7.01 4.66
C GLN A 92 15.57 6.60 5.49
N ARG A 93 14.38 7.01 5.04
CA ARG A 93 13.11 6.52 5.57
C ARG A 93 12.57 5.44 4.65
N GLN A 94 12.22 4.30 5.22
CA GLN A 94 11.66 3.17 4.50
C GLN A 94 10.28 2.86 5.08
N PHE A 95 9.24 3.12 4.30
CA PHE A 95 7.84 3.02 4.70
C PHE A 95 7.32 1.60 4.50
N ARG A 96 6.47 1.12 5.40
CA ARG A 96 5.87 -0.21 5.38
C ARG A 96 4.34 -0.08 5.37
N PRO A 97 3.73 0.15 4.18
CA PRO A 97 2.27 0.26 4.07
C PRO A 97 1.59 -1.04 4.47
N LEU A 98 0.50 -0.98 5.23
CA LEU A 98 -0.32 -2.17 5.54
C LEU A 98 -1.26 -2.52 4.38
N PHE A 99 -1.64 -1.51 3.61
CA PHE A 99 -2.44 -1.58 2.40
C PHE A 99 -2.14 -0.34 1.55
N THR A 100 -2.59 -0.37 0.30
CA THR A 100 -2.53 0.75 -0.64
C THR A 100 -3.89 0.98 -1.28
N ILE A 101 -4.26 2.23 -1.49
CA ILE A 101 -5.48 2.64 -2.21
C ILE A 101 -5.04 3.33 -3.48
N ASP A 102 -5.45 2.84 -4.66
CA ASP A 102 -5.08 3.49 -5.93
C ASP A 102 -5.85 4.80 -6.09
N VAL A 103 -5.12 5.92 -6.01
CA VAL A 103 -5.69 7.27 -6.11
C VAL A 103 -5.25 7.98 -7.39
N SER A 104 -4.69 7.25 -8.35
CA SER A 104 -4.16 7.82 -9.60
C SER A 104 -5.24 8.62 -10.36
N SER A 105 -6.48 8.13 -10.34
CA SER A 105 -7.63 8.78 -11.00
C SER A 105 -7.95 10.19 -10.46
N ILE A 106 -7.55 10.51 -9.22
CA ILE A 106 -7.73 11.85 -8.64
C ILE A 106 -7.03 12.93 -9.47
N PHE A 107 -5.86 12.59 -10.02
CA PHE A 107 -5.01 13.54 -10.76
C PHE A 107 -5.45 13.72 -12.22
N VAL A 108 -6.39 12.91 -12.71
CA VAL A 108 -7.09 13.15 -13.98
C VAL A 108 -8.20 14.19 -13.81
N GLY A 109 -8.76 14.29 -12.61
CA GLY A 109 -9.85 15.20 -12.27
C GLY A 109 -9.39 16.60 -11.86
N LYS A 110 -10.35 17.43 -11.43
CA LYS A 110 -10.08 18.74 -10.85
C LYS A 110 -9.79 18.63 -9.35
N PHE A 111 -8.95 19.52 -8.84
CA PHE A 111 -8.73 19.69 -7.41
C PHE A 111 -10.05 19.87 -6.64
N ARG A 112 -10.22 19.13 -5.52
CA ARG A 112 -11.35 19.25 -4.61
C ARG A 112 -10.88 19.69 -3.23
N SER A 113 -11.31 20.87 -2.79
CA SER A 113 -10.95 21.39 -1.46
C SER A 113 -11.54 20.59 -0.30
N ARG A 114 -12.69 19.94 -0.53
CA ARG A 114 -13.36 19.05 0.44
C ARG A 114 -12.79 17.62 0.45
N GLY A 115 -11.86 17.32 -0.47
CA GLY A 115 -11.29 15.99 -0.60
C GLY A 115 -12.09 15.03 -1.48
N TRP A 116 -11.70 13.76 -1.40
CA TRP A 116 -12.29 12.62 -2.11
C TRP A 116 -12.66 11.53 -1.12
N ASP A 117 -13.86 10.97 -1.25
CA ASP A 117 -14.34 9.88 -0.40
C ASP A 117 -13.58 8.60 -0.74
N LEU A 118 -12.89 8.02 0.25
CA LEU A 118 -12.08 6.83 0.04
C LEU A 118 -12.90 5.53 0.00
N THR A 119 -14.18 5.55 0.39
CA THR A 119 -15.02 4.35 0.40
C THR A 119 -15.32 3.83 -1.01
N GLU A 120 -15.17 4.68 -2.04
CA GLU A 120 -15.39 4.32 -3.44
C GLU A 120 -14.15 3.73 -4.14
N TYR A 121 -13.00 3.75 -3.46
CA TYR A 121 -11.72 3.37 -4.08
C TYR A 121 -11.33 1.92 -3.77
N ASN A 122 -10.75 1.26 -4.77
CA ASN A 122 -10.17 -0.05 -4.58
C ASN A 122 -8.89 0.05 -3.76
N PHE A 123 -8.72 -0.89 -2.83
CA PHE A 123 -7.52 -1.04 -2.04
C PHE A 123 -6.90 -2.42 -2.25
N GLN A 124 -5.61 -2.54 -1.92
CA GLN A 124 -4.86 -3.77 -1.97
C GLN A 124 -4.10 -3.93 -0.64
N PRO A 125 -4.26 -5.06 0.07
CA PRO A 125 -3.48 -5.31 1.26
C PRO A 125 -2.03 -5.61 0.91
N VAL A 126 -1.09 -5.20 1.77
CA VAL A 126 0.33 -5.52 1.65
C VAL A 126 0.64 -6.66 2.61
N ILE A 127 0.38 -7.88 2.12
CA ILE A 127 0.39 -9.10 2.93
C ILE A 127 1.64 -9.27 3.81
N PRO A 128 2.88 -9.11 3.31
CA PRO A 128 4.05 -9.35 4.15
C PRO A 128 4.13 -8.39 5.34
N ASN A 129 3.73 -7.13 5.17
CA ASN A 129 3.68 -6.18 6.28
C ASN A 129 2.56 -6.50 7.28
N LEU A 130 1.41 -6.98 6.79
CA LEU A 130 0.33 -7.41 7.68
C LEU A 130 0.77 -8.61 8.53
N MET A 131 1.39 -9.63 7.92
CA MET A 131 1.93 -10.77 8.66
C MET A 131 2.97 -10.35 9.69
N GLU A 132 3.93 -9.52 9.31
CA GLU A 132 5.01 -9.09 10.21
C GLU A 132 4.48 -8.19 11.36
N LEU A 133 3.62 -7.22 11.04
CA LEU A 133 3.22 -6.16 11.98
C LEU A 133 1.96 -6.49 12.78
N LEU A 134 1.12 -7.40 12.31
CA LEU A 134 -0.05 -7.90 13.04
C LEU A 134 0.13 -9.34 13.54
N GLN A 135 1.28 -9.96 13.25
CA GLN A 135 1.59 -11.35 13.61
C GLN A 135 0.56 -12.35 13.06
N LEU A 136 0.02 -12.07 11.86
CA LEU A 136 -0.91 -12.97 11.19
C LEU A 136 -0.16 -14.16 10.61
N ASP A 137 -0.74 -15.34 10.77
CA ASP A 137 -0.28 -16.54 10.07
C ASP A 137 -0.82 -16.64 8.63
N GLU A 138 -0.40 -17.67 7.89
CA GLU A 138 -0.81 -17.89 6.51
C GLU A 138 -2.33 -18.14 6.37
N GLU A 139 -2.93 -18.84 7.34
CA GLU A 139 -4.36 -19.15 7.33
C GLU A 139 -5.19 -17.88 7.56
N GLU A 140 -4.79 -17.03 8.50
CA GLU A 140 -5.41 -15.73 8.79
C GLU A 140 -5.32 -14.77 7.59
N VAL A 141 -4.22 -14.82 6.84
CA VAL A 141 -4.03 -14.03 5.62
C VAL A 141 -4.97 -14.46 4.49
N GLU A 142 -5.18 -15.76 4.30
CA GLU A 142 -6.04 -16.28 3.22
C GLU A 142 -7.50 -15.88 3.39
N ILE A 143 -7.95 -15.66 4.63
CA ILE A 143 -9.32 -15.28 4.96
C ILE A 143 -9.55 -13.77 5.06
N LEU A 144 -8.55 -12.93 4.73
CA LEU A 144 -8.69 -11.48 4.79
C LEU A 144 -9.85 -10.97 3.91
N VAL A 145 -10.73 -10.20 4.53
CA VAL A 145 -11.95 -9.68 3.90
C VAL A 145 -11.61 -8.49 2.98
N THR A 146 -11.20 -8.78 1.75
CA THR A 146 -10.76 -7.76 0.79
C THR A 146 -11.87 -7.23 -0.13
N LYS A 147 -12.99 -7.96 -0.25
CA LYS A 147 -14.07 -7.67 -1.21
C LYS A 147 -15.21 -6.82 -0.64
N GLU A 148 -15.29 -6.70 0.69
CA GLU A 148 -16.39 -5.99 1.38
C GLU A 148 -16.09 -4.50 1.61
N GLY A 149 -14.96 -4.02 1.10
CA GLY A 149 -14.54 -2.63 1.16
C GLY A 149 -13.55 -2.34 2.28
N LEU A 150 -12.91 -1.18 2.19
CA LEU A 150 -11.78 -0.80 3.06
C LEU A 150 -12.17 -0.79 4.53
N LYS A 151 -13.35 -0.26 4.88
CA LYS A 151 -13.76 -0.15 6.28
C LYS A 151 -13.89 -1.52 6.93
N VAL A 152 -14.63 -2.44 6.30
CA VAL A 152 -14.82 -3.80 6.80
C VAL A 152 -13.48 -4.51 6.94
N PHE A 153 -12.62 -4.41 5.92
CA PHE A 153 -11.27 -4.95 5.97
C PHE A 153 -10.49 -4.46 7.21
N LEU A 154 -10.49 -3.16 7.48
CA LEU A 154 -9.76 -2.59 8.61
C LEU A 154 -10.38 -3.03 9.96
N GLU A 155 -11.72 -3.03 10.07
CA GLU A 155 -12.39 -3.45 11.31
C GLU A 155 -12.14 -4.93 11.62
N THR A 156 -12.18 -5.81 10.61
CA THR A 156 -11.95 -7.25 10.79
C THR A 156 -10.48 -7.54 11.06
N THR A 157 -9.57 -6.90 10.32
CA THR A 157 -8.12 -7.17 10.42
C THR A 157 -7.54 -6.66 11.73
N PHE A 158 -7.99 -5.49 12.21
CA PHE A 158 -7.51 -4.88 13.44
C PHE A 158 -8.41 -5.19 14.65
N LYS A 159 -9.49 -5.95 14.46
CA LYS A 159 -10.42 -6.40 15.51
C LYS A 159 -10.98 -5.24 16.35
N HIS A 160 -11.15 -4.07 15.74
CA HIS A 160 -11.67 -2.87 16.38
C HIS A 160 -12.66 -2.13 15.48
N PRO A 161 -13.88 -1.83 15.95
CA PRO A 161 -14.83 -1.01 15.21
C PRO A 161 -14.43 0.47 15.27
N PHE A 162 -14.74 1.23 14.21
CA PHE A 162 -14.50 2.66 14.18
C PHE A 162 -15.56 3.41 13.37
N SER A 163 -15.73 4.71 13.65
CA SER A 163 -16.74 5.51 12.94
C SER A 163 -16.24 5.94 11.57
N THR A 164 -15.04 6.52 11.52
CA THR A 164 -14.42 7.03 10.29
C THR A 164 -13.00 6.52 10.10
N LEU A 165 -12.50 6.57 8.86
CA LEU A 165 -11.10 6.22 8.55
C LEU A 165 -10.09 7.08 9.33
N GLN A 166 -10.47 8.31 9.71
CA GLN A 166 -9.67 9.14 10.60
C GLN A 166 -9.57 8.56 12.01
N ASP A 167 -10.67 8.05 12.56
CA ASP A 167 -10.68 7.41 13.88
C ASP A 167 -9.84 6.13 13.89
N PHE A 168 -9.82 5.39 12.79
CA PHE A 168 -8.97 4.21 12.63
C PHE A 168 -7.48 4.51 12.88
N LEU A 169 -6.98 5.69 12.49
CA LEU A 169 -5.57 6.05 12.70
C LEU A 169 -5.15 6.03 14.17
N GLU A 170 -6.09 6.29 15.07
CA GLU A 170 -5.84 6.31 16.52
C GLU A 170 -5.80 4.91 17.14
N LEU A 171 -6.33 3.91 16.44
CA LEU A 171 -6.43 2.51 16.89
C LEU A 171 -5.21 1.67 16.53
N VAL A 172 -4.37 2.13 15.60
CA VAL A 172 -3.20 1.35 15.18
C VAL A 172 -2.11 1.43 16.23
N GLU A 173 -1.69 0.26 16.69
CA GLU A 173 -0.54 0.07 17.58
C GLU A 173 0.49 -0.84 16.89
N LEU A 174 1.78 -0.61 17.15
CA LEU A 174 2.85 -1.45 16.62
C LEU A 174 3.34 -2.42 17.69
N PRO A 175 3.55 -3.71 17.36
CA PRO A 175 4.02 -4.71 18.33
C PRO A 175 5.48 -4.51 18.76
N PHE A 176 6.29 -3.76 18.00
CA PHE A 176 7.73 -3.60 18.24
C PHE A 176 8.19 -2.14 18.19
N SER A 177 9.15 -1.78 19.03
CA SER A 177 9.63 -0.39 19.22
C SER A 177 10.63 0.10 18.17
N SER A 178 11.06 -0.75 17.22
CA SER A 178 12.07 -0.41 16.21
C SER A 178 11.53 0.42 15.04
N LEU A 179 10.20 0.47 14.90
CA LEU A 179 9.50 1.21 13.86
C LEU A 179 8.91 2.50 14.42
N SER A 180 8.92 3.54 13.60
CA SER A 180 8.23 4.79 13.88
C SER A 180 6.80 4.70 13.36
N LEU A 181 5.83 5.05 14.20
CA LEU A 181 4.43 5.21 13.84
C LEU A 181 4.05 6.68 13.85
N LYS A 182 3.38 7.14 12.80
CA LYS A 182 2.72 8.43 12.75
C LYS A 182 1.30 8.27 12.23
N ARG A 183 0.33 8.79 12.99
CA ARG A 183 -1.12 8.72 12.74
C ARG A 183 -1.55 9.74 11.68
N SER A 184 -0.97 9.60 10.49
CA SER A 184 -1.31 10.45 9.34
C SER A 184 -1.19 9.66 8.05
N PRO A 185 -1.98 10.00 7.03
CA PRO A 185 -1.83 9.39 5.72
C PRO A 185 -0.59 9.88 4.99
N TYR A 186 -0.22 9.17 3.93
CA TYR A 186 0.83 9.55 3.00
C TYR A 186 0.56 8.99 1.61
N LEU A 187 1.07 9.67 0.59
CA LEU A 187 1.10 9.14 -0.76
C LEU A 187 2.42 8.42 -1.02
N LEU A 188 2.35 7.39 -1.84
CA LEU A 188 3.49 6.65 -2.34
C LEU A 188 3.36 6.40 -3.84
N ARG A 189 4.50 6.27 -4.52
CA ARG A 189 4.53 5.69 -5.87
C ARG A 189 4.22 4.21 -5.80
N PHE A 190 3.25 3.79 -6.61
CA PHE A 190 2.69 2.46 -6.65
C PHE A 190 3.12 1.75 -7.93
N ASP A 191 4.43 1.63 -8.09
CA ASP A 191 5.03 1.03 -9.29
C ASP A 191 5.27 -0.48 -9.08
N PHE A 192 5.04 -0.95 -7.86
CA PHE A 192 5.21 -2.35 -7.46
C PHE A 192 3.95 -3.14 -7.79
N VAL A 193 3.77 -3.49 -9.07
CA VAL A 193 3.01 -4.69 -9.38
C VAL A 193 3.91 -5.84 -8.95
N ALA A 194 3.68 -6.40 -7.77
CA ALA A 194 4.23 -7.70 -7.43
C ALA A 194 3.89 -8.63 -8.61
N ALA A 195 4.88 -9.29 -9.24
CA ALA A 195 4.71 -10.02 -10.51
C ALA A 195 3.55 -11.04 -10.48
N ASN A 196 3.24 -11.46 -9.26
CA ASN A 196 2.24 -12.37 -8.76
C ASN A 196 0.81 -11.78 -8.57
N TYR A 197 0.54 -10.47 -8.75
CA TYR A 197 -0.84 -9.93 -8.65
C TYR A 197 -1.80 -10.60 -9.66
N LYS A 198 -1.35 -10.77 -10.91
CA LYS A 198 -2.11 -11.52 -11.93
C LYS A 198 -2.05 -13.03 -11.71
N LEU A 199 -0.92 -13.52 -11.22
CA LEU A 199 -0.66 -14.94 -11.00
C LEU A 199 -1.55 -15.52 -9.86
N LYS A 200 -1.80 -14.76 -8.78
CA LYS A 200 -2.78 -15.10 -7.73
C LYS A 200 -4.21 -15.08 -8.26
N GLN A 201 -4.57 -14.12 -9.13
CA GLN A 201 -5.89 -14.11 -9.79
C GLN A 201 -6.08 -15.30 -10.74
N ASP A 202 -5.02 -15.72 -11.42
CA ASP A 202 -5.05 -16.86 -12.34
C ASP A 202 -5.05 -18.22 -11.61
N LEU A 203 -4.45 -18.31 -10.41
CA LEU A 203 -4.48 -19.51 -9.55
C LEU A 203 -5.79 -19.70 -8.77
N GLN A 204 -6.60 -18.64 -8.62
CA GLN A 204 -7.92 -18.71 -7.98
C GLN A 204 -9.06 -19.12 -8.94
N LYS A 205 -8.72 -19.54 -10.17
CA LYS A 205 -9.64 -20.13 -11.15
C LYS A 205 -9.36 -21.61 -11.34
#